data_AF-A0A812J9L6-F1
#
_entry.id   AF-A0A812J9L6-F1
#
_cell.length_a   1.000
_cell.length_b   1.000
_cell.length_c   1.000
_cell.angle_alpha   90.00
_cell.angle_beta   90.00
_cell.angle_gamma   90.00
#
_symmetry.space_group_name_H-M   'P 1'
#
loop_
_entity.id
_entity.type
_entity.pdbx_description
1 polymer ?
#
loop_
_entity_poly.entity_id
_entity_poly.type
_entity_poly.pdbx_seq_one_letter_code
_entity_poly.pdbx_strand_id
1 'polypeptide(L)'
;MVICDPSYAEPTRTEVKGQVIRAICILGAPIPETKNQEGKPALSCQIILPQKQLKRKNDVYVMMVSWAHCIAAKEKYVAIVSTVVETSNPEREIEPALKLLGPIQHKFVQISEIREPVTDGTADGVFVTGSYDPSSHFEDASTEVLALPWAQKLWAQSGDLPWINCPKNLQIQPSPF
;
A
#
# COMPACT_ATOMS: atom_id res chain seq x y z
N MET A 1 5.33 16.19 21.70
CA MET A 1 4.58 15.56 20.59
C MET A 1 5.44 14.44 20.05
N VAL A 2 4.87 13.25 19.95
CA VAL A 2 5.52 12.06 19.36
C VAL A 2 4.57 11.51 18.30
N ILE A 3 5.12 11.11 17.15
CA ILE A 3 4.40 10.45 16.08
C ILE A 3 5.09 9.11 15.83
N CYS A 4 4.32 8.02 15.80
CA CYS A 4 4.86 6.69 15.56
C CYS A 4 3.85 5.76 14.88
N ASP A 5 4.33 4.66 14.33
CA ASP A 5 3.49 3.56 13.87
C ASP A 5 3.14 2.60 15.04
N PRO A 6 2.19 1.68 14.86
CA PRO A 6 1.73 0.77 15.91
C PRO A 6 2.83 -0.06 16.59
N SER A 7 3.96 -0.31 15.92
CA SER A 7 5.04 -1.15 16.46
C SER A 7 5.80 -0.52 17.63
N TYR A 8 5.79 0.82 17.75
CA TYR A 8 6.41 1.55 18.86
C TYR A 8 5.41 1.91 19.97
N ALA A 9 4.11 1.79 19.70
CA ALA A 9 3.06 2.12 20.65
C ALA A 9 2.85 1.00 21.68
N GLU A 10 2.48 1.37 22.90
CA GLU A 10 2.04 0.37 23.88
C GLU A 10 0.85 -0.43 23.32
N PRO A 11 0.77 -1.75 23.58
CA PRO A 11 -0.31 -2.59 23.05
C PRO A 11 -1.72 -2.14 23.42
N THR A 12 -1.89 -1.35 24.47
CA THR A 12 -3.17 -0.76 24.91
C THR A 12 -3.61 0.43 24.07
N ARG A 13 -2.69 1.04 23.31
CA ARG A 13 -2.96 2.22 22.47
C ARG A 13 -3.42 1.85 21.07
N THR A 14 -3.29 0.58 20.69
CA THR A 14 -3.72 0.08 19.38
C THR A 14 -4.58 -1.16 19.53
N GLU A 15 -5.52 -1.33 18.62
CA GLU A 15 -6.35 -2.53 18.56
C GLU A 15 -6.23 -3.20 17.18
N VAL A 16 -6.34 -4.53 17.16
CA VAL A 16 -6.31 -5.30 15.92
C VAL A 16 -7.68 -5.22 15.27
N LYS A 17 -7.76 -4.65 14.06
CA LYS A 17 -8.99 -4.56 13.26
C LYS A 17 -9.17 -5.70 12.29
N GLY A 18 -8.09 -6.34 11.90
CA GLY A 18 -8.12 -7.43 10.93
C GLY A 18 -6.72 -7.93 10.60
N GLN A 19 -6.64 -8.74 9.54
CA GLN A 19 -5.38 -9.24 9.02
C GLN A 19 -5.35 -9.04 7.51
N VAL A 20 -4.16 -8.83 6.97
CA VAL A 20 -3.90 -8.75 5.53
C VAL A 20 -2.96 -9.87 5.15
N ILE A 21 -3.30 -10.58 4.08
CA ILE A 21 -2.36 -11.46 3.39
C ILE A 21 -1.70 -10.67 2.26
N ARG A 22 -0.37 -10.76 2.16
CA ARG A 22 0.43 -10.30 1.02
C ARG A 22 1.24 -11.46 0.47
N ALA A 23 1.09 -11.74 -0.82
CA ALA A 23 1.90 -12.71 -1.54
C ALA A 23 2.77 -11.99 -2.57
N ILE A 24 4.08 -11.98 -2.33
CA ILE A 24 5.09 -11.42 -3.24
C ILE A 24 5.55 -12.54 -4.17
N CYS A 25 5.32 -12.37 -5.46
CA CYS A 25 5.60 -13.35 -6.49
C CYS A 25 6.67 -12.80 -7.44
N ILE A 26 7.77 -13.55 -7.61
CA ILE A 26 8.78 -13.26 -8.63
C ILE A 26 8.39 -13.99 -9.91
N LEU A 27 8.23 -13.25 -10.99
CA LEU A 27 7.86 -13.77 -12.31
C LEU A 27 9.01 -13.62 -13.30
N GLY A 28 9.11 -14.58 -14.23
CA GLY A 28 10.05 -14.52 -15.35
C GLY A 28 9.46 -13.89 -16.61
N ALA A 29 8.18 -13.53 -16.59
CA ALA A 29 7.44 -12.99 -17.71
C ALA A 29 6.37 -12.00 -17.20
N PRO A 30 5.91 -11.07 -18.04
CA PRO A 30 4.82 -10.16 -17.69
C PRO A 30 3.52 -10.94 -17.49
N ILE A 31 2.60 -10.38 -16.69
CA ILE A 31 1.28 -10.98 -16.47
C ILE A 31 0.55 -11.14 -17.82
N PRO A 32 0.01 -12.34 -18.14
CA PRO A 32 -0.77 -12.58 -19.35
C PRO A 32 -1.91 -11.57 -19.54
N GLU A 33 -2.27 -11.29 -20.79
CA GLU A 33 -3.36 -10.35 -21.14
C GLU A 33 -3.19 -8.91 -20.64
N THR A 34 -2.01 -8.53 -20.13
CA THR A 34 -1.68 -7.13 -19.81
C THR A 34 -0.90 -6.50 -20.95
N LYS A 35 -1.49 -5.50 -21.61
CA LYS A 35 -0.89 -4.79 -22.75
C LYS A 35 -0.81 -3.30 -22.47
N ASN A 36 0.27 -2.67 -22.94
CA ASN A 36 0.38 -1.23 -22.97
C ASN A 36 -0.36 -0.64 -24.20
N GLN A 37 -0.35 0.68 -24.33
CA GLN A 37 -1.01 1.38 -25.45
C GLN A 37 -0.48 0.99 -26.84
N GLU A 38 0.74 0.48 -26.92
CA GLU A 38 1.38 0.01 -28.16
C GLU A 38 1.11 -1.49 -28.44
N GLY A 39 0.29 -2.15 -27.61
CA GLY A 39 0.00 -3.57 -27.73
C GLY A 39 1.12 -4.51 -27.25
N LYS A 40 2.19 -3.96 -26.66
CA LYS A 40 3.30 -4.72 -26.07
C LYS A 40 2.96 -5.15 -24.64
N PRO A 41 3.61 -6.18 -24.07
CA PRO A 41 3.37 -6.59 -22.69
C PRO A 41 3.61 -5.45 -21.69
N ALA A 42 2.74 -5.33 -20.69
CA ALA A 42 2.87 -4.29 -19.68
C ALA A 42 4.11 -4.52 -18.79
N LEU A 43 4.89 -3.47 -18.55
CA LEU A 43 6.05 -3.51 -17.64
C LEU A 43 5.65 -3.21 -16.18
N SER A 44 4.46 -2.68 -15.99
CA SER A 44 3.78 -2.51 -14.72
C SER A 44 2.28 -2.49 -14.95
N CYS A 45 1.50 -2.96 -13.98
CA CYS A 45 0.06 -2.84 -14.02
C CYS A 45 -0.54 -2.96 -12.62
N GLN A 46 -1.79 -2.48 -12.51
CA GLN A 46 -2.65 -2.72 -11.37
C GLN A 46 -3.87 -3.51 -11.84
N ILE A 47 -4.19 -4.59 -11.16
CA ILE A 47 -5.38 -5.41 -11.39
C ILE A 47 -6.17 -5.42 -10.10
N ILE A 48 -7.47 -5.13 -10.20
CA ILE A 48 -8.41 -5.18 -9.10
C ILE A 48 -9.39 -6.30 -9.40
N LEU A 49 -9.57 -7.23 -8.46
CA LEU A 49 -10.59 -8.26 -8.51
C LEU A 49 -11.70 -7.88 -7.52
N PRO A 50 -12.84 -7.36 -8.03
CA PRO A 50 -13.90 -6.88 -7.16
C PRO A 50 -14.49 -8.03 -6.33
N GLN A 51 -14.72 -7.77 -5.05
CA GLN A 51 -15.26 -8.71 -4.05
C GLN A 51 -16.48 -9.50 -4.54
N LYS A 52 -17.38 -8.87 -5.31
CA LYS A 52 -18.61 -9.48 -5.84
C LYS A 52 -18.31 -10.59 -6.84
N GLN A 53 -17.25 -10.48 -7.64
CA GLN A 53 -16.85 -11.50 -8.61
C GLN A 53 -16.29 -12.75 -7.93
N LEU A 54 -15.69 -12.56 -6.76
CA LEU A 54 -15.08 -13.63 -5.96
C LEU A 54 -15.98 -14.12 -4.82
N LYS A 55 -17.19 -13.57 -4.66
CA LYS A 55 -18.11 -13.83 -3.54
C LYS A 55 -17.46 -13.58 -2.17
N ARG A 56 -16.64 -12.53 -2.08
CA ARG A 56 -15.94 -12.06 -0.88
C ARG A 56 -16.56 -10.77 -0.35
N LYS A 57 -16.09 -10.29 0.81
CA LYS A 57 -16.41 -8.96 1.35
C LYS A 57 -15.36 -7.91 1.03
N ASN A 58 -14.15 -8.33 0.68
CA ASN A 58 -13.02 -7.46 0.37
C ASN A 58 -12.45 -7.80 -1.00
N ASP A 59 -12.02 -6.75 -1.70
CA ASP A 59 -11.39 -6.85 -3.01
C ASP A 59 -10.01 -7.52 -2.88
N VAL A 60 -9.53 -8.08 -4.00
CA VAL A 60 -8.15 -8.59 -4.09
C VAL A 60 -7.40 -7.70 -5.07
N TYR A 61 -6.28 -7.15 -4.60
CA TYR A 61 -5.44 -6.25 -5.37
C TYR A 61 -4.22 -7.01 -5.87
N VAL A 62 -3.81 -6.72 -7.11
CA VAL A 62 -2.55 -7.19 -7.69
C VAL A 62 -1.82 -5.99 -8.26
N MET A 63 -0.61 -5.75 -7.79
CA MET A 63 0.31 -4.76 -8.36
C MET A 63 1.49 -5.51 -8.96
N MET A 64 1.77 -5.28 -10.25
CA MET A 64 3.00 -5.75 -10.88
C MET A 64 3.89 -4.56 -11.21
N VAL A 65 5.15 -4.68 -10.83
CA VAL A 65 6.25 -3.81 -11.26
C VAL A 65 7.41 -4.68 -11.74
N SER A 66 8.36 -4.10 -12.47
CA SER A 66 9.45 -4.83 -13.11
C SER A 66 10.78 -4.09 -12.99
N TRP A 67 11.83 -4.66 -13.59
CA TRP A 67 13.14 -4.02 -13.74
C TRP A 67 13.09 -2.58 -14.27
N ALA A 68 12.06 -2.21 -15.03
CA ALA A 68 11.87 -0.83 -15.52
C ALA A 68 11.77 0.20 -14.40
N HIS A 69 11.40 -0.23 -13.19
CA HIS A 69 11.32 0.59 -11.99
C HIS A 69 12.53 0.40 -11.06
N CYS A 70 13.60 -0.26 -11.53
CA CYS A 70 14.83 -0.54 -10.76
C CYS A 70 14.62 -1.35 -9.46
N ILE A 71 13.53 -2.12 -9.36
CA ILE A 71 13.20 -2.94 -8.18
C ILE A 71 13.65 -4.41 -8.31
N ALA A 72 14.02 -4.86 -9.50
CA ALA A 72 14.38 -6.24 -9.80
C ALA A 72 15.48 -6.31 -10.87
N ALA A 73 16.14 -7.46 -10.95
CA ALA A 73 17.11 -7.73 -12.03
C ALA A 73 16.45 -7.63 -13.41
N LYS A 74 17.26 -7.40 -14.45
CA LYS A 74 16.78 -7.26 -15.83
C LYS A 74 15.89 -8.46 -16.21
N GLU A 75 14.77 -8.16 -16.87
CA GLU A 75 13.77 -9.15 -17.31
C GLU A 75 13.08 -9.94 -16.17
N LYS A 76 13.08 -9.38 -14.94
CA LYS A 76 12.30 -9.89 -13.82
C LYS A 76 11.15 -8.96 -13.43
N TYR A 77 10.06 -9.58 -12.99
CA TYR A 77 8.87 -8.89 -12.52
C TYR A 77 8.57 -9.30 -11.09
N VAL A 78 8.03 -8.37 -10.32
CA VAL A 78 7.53 -8.60 -8.96
C VAL A 78 6.05 -8.26 -8.98
N ALA A 79 5.22 -9.27 -8.70
CA ALA A 79 3.79 -9.12 -8.53
C ALA A 79 3.45 -9.29 -7.04
N ILE A 80 2.74 -8.33 -6.48
CA ILE A 80 2.27 -8.36 -5.10
C ILE A 80 0.76 -8.52 -5.13
N VAL A 81 0.27 -9.60 -4.51
CA VAL A 81 -1.16 -9.87 -4.34
C VAL A 81 -1.55 -9.59 -2.89
N SER A 82 -2.59 -8.82 -2.66
CA SER A 82 -3.04 -8.48 -1.30
C SER A 82 -4.56 -8.43 -1.15
N THR A 83 -5.05 -8.86 0.02
CA THR A 83 -6.46 -8.75 0.43
C THR A 83 -6.59 -8.85 1.95
N VAL A 84 -7.74 -8.45 2.48
CA VAL A 84 -8.11 -8.68 3.89
C VAL A 84 -8.43 -10.16 4.07
N VAL A 85 -7.93 -10.76 5.15
CA VAL A 85 -8.20 -12.16 5.50
C VAL A 85 -9.63 -12.32 6.00
N GLU A 86 -10.39 -13.23 5.40
CA GLU A 86 -11.79 -13.52 5.77
C GLU A 86 -11.99 -14.94 6.32
N THR A 87 -11.02 -15.84 6.12
CA THR A 87 -11.14 -17.26 6.43
C THR A 87 -9.94 -17.79 7.21
N SER A 88 -10.03 -19.03 7.69
CA SER A 88 -8.91 -19.73 8.32
C SER A 88 -7.84 -20.22 7.34
N ASN A 89 -8.04 -20.05 6.03
CA ASN A 89 -7.07 -20.41 4.99
C ASN A 89 -6.78 -19.24 4.04
N PRO A 90 -5.95 -18.27 4.47
CA PRO A 90 -5.71 -17.03 3.74
C PRO A 90 -5.13 -17.24 2.33
N GLU A 91 -4.29 -18.27 2.14
CA GLU A 91 -3.68 -18.54 0.83
C GLU A 91 -4.69 -18.94 -0.24
N ARG A 92 -5.81 -19.58 0.14
CA ARG A 92 -6.89 -19.91 -0.81
C ARG A 92 -7.63 -18.67 -1.30
N GLU A 93 -7.68 -17.61 -0.48
CA GLU A 93 -8.39 -16.38 -0.82
C GLU A 93 -7.73 -15.64 -1.99
N ILE A 94 -6.40 -15.75 -2.11
CA ILE A 94 -5.60 -15.14 -3.17
C ILE A 94 -5.37 -16.07 -4.37
N GLU A 95 -5.80 -17.33 -4.30
CA GLU A 95 -5.61 -18.30 -5.39
C GLU A 95 -6.16 -17.83 -6.75
N PRO A 96 -7.36 -17.19 -6.83
CA PRO A 96 -7.86 -16.65 -8.10
C PRO A 96 -6.92 -15.62 -8.72
N ALA A 97 -6.28 -14.78 -7.91
CA ALA A 97 -5.31 -13.78 -8.36
C ALA A 97 -3.99 -14.44 -8.79
N LEU A 98 -3.50 -15.42 -8.03
CA LEU A 98 -2.27 -16.15 -8.37
C LEU A 98 -2.38 -16.86 -9.73
N LYS A 99 -3.55 -17.38 -10.08
CA LYS A 99 -3.81 -18.01 -11.39
C LYS A 99 -3.66 -17.04 -12.55
N LEU A 100 -3.91 -15.75 -12.34
CA LEU A 100 -3.75 -14.71 -13.37
C LEU A 100 -2.28 -14.40 -13.65
N LEU A 101 -1.37 -14.65 -12.70
CA LEU A 101 0.05 -14.28 -12.84
C LEU A 101 0.82 -15.17 -13.84
N GLY A 102 0.27 -16.32 -14.22
CA GLY A 102 0.98 -17.32 -15.02
C GLY A 102 2.08 -18.05 -14.21
N PRO A 103 3.18 -18.47 -14.84
CA PRO A 103 4.27 -19.19 -14.16
C PRO A 103 5.00 -18.33 -13.12
N ILE A 104 4.86 -18.69 -11.85
CA ILE A 104 5.53 -18.05 -10.70
C ILE A 104 6.84 -18.79 -10.41
N GLN A 105 7.97 -18.07 -10.36
CA GLN A 105 9.27 -18.66 -10.03
C GLN A 105 9.44 -18.86 -8.52
N HIS A 106 9.10 -17.82 -7.75
CA HIS A 106 9.12 -17.86 -6.30
C HIS A 106 7.92 -17.10 -5.73
N LYS A 107 7.37 -17.60 -4.63
CA LYS A 107 6.26 -17.00 -3.89
C LYS A 107 6.65 -16.86 -2.42
N PHE A 108 6.51 -15.66 -1.88
CA PHE A 108 6.71 -15.35 -0.47
C PHE A 108 5.39 -14.85 0.09
N VAL A 109 4.84 -15.55 1.09
CA VAL A 109 3.56 -15.20 1.71
C VAL A 109 3.82 -14.63 3.10
N GLN A 110 3.21 -13.49 3.37
CA GLN A 110 3.23 -12.84 4.68
C GLN A 110 1.81 -12.50 5.08
N ILE A 111 1.47 -12.78 6.33
CA ILE A 111 0.22 -12.32 6.95
C ILE A 111 0.60 -11.31 8.02
N SER A 112 -0.01 -10.13 7.98
CA SER A 112 0.22 -9.04 8.92
C SER A 112 -1.08 -8.58 9.54
N GLU A 113 -1.06 -8.24 10.83
CA GLU A 113 -2.20 -7.64 11.51
C GLU A 113 -2.37 -6.19 11.06
N ILE A 114 -3.62 -5.77 10.87
CA ILE A 114 -3.98 -4.36 10.76
C ILE A 114 -4.29 -3.86 12.16
N ARG A 115 -3.46 -2.94 12.67
CA ARG A 115 -3.70 -2.24 13.92
C ARG A 115 -4.12 -0.80 13.67
N GLU A 116 -5.05 -0.31 14.47
CA GLU A 116 -5.49 1.09 14.46
C GLU A 116 -5.34 1.71 15.86
N PRO A 117 -5.10 3.02 15.95
CA PRO A 117 -5.04 3.74 17.22
C PRO A 117 -6.40 3.77 17.92
N VAL A 118 -6.41 3.58 19.25
CA VAL A 118 -7.63 3.67 20.07
C VAL A 118 -7.96 5.12 20.42
N THR A 119 -6.97 6.02 20.35
CA THR A 119 -7.10 7.45 20.70
C THR A 119 -6.48 8.33 19.63
N ASP A 120 -6.97 9.56 19.49
CA ASP A 120 -6.47 10.54 18.53
C ASP A 120 -5.16 11.25 18.92
N GLY A 121 -4.60 10.93 20.09
CA GLY A 121 -3.34 11.48 20.61
C GLY A 121 -3.42 12.91 21.14
N THR A 122 -4.61 13.54 21.17
CA THR A 122 -4.74 14.95 21.58
C THR A 122 -4.55 15.18 23.08
N ALA A 123 -4.86 14.17 23.90
CA ALA A 123 -4.80 14.26 25.36
C ALA A 123 -3.37 14.18 25.93
N ASP A 124 -2.49 13.40 25.30
CA ASP A 124 -1.13 13.11 25.78
C ASP A 124 -0.03 13.47 24.77
N GLY A 125 -0.41 13.88 23.56
CA GLY A 125 0.51 14.28 22.51
C GLY A 125 1.22 13.10 21.83
N VAL A 126 0.66 11.88 21.92
CA VAL A 126 1.16 10.66 21.27
C VAL A 126 0.23 10.28 20.12
N PHE A 127 0.65 10.54 18.89
CA PHE A 127 -0.14 10.30 17.68
C PHE A 127 0.33 9.03 16.99
N VAL A 128 -0.49 7.98 17.05
CA VAL A 128 -0.17 6.68 16.45
C VAL A 128 -0.90 6.55 15.12
N THR A 129 -0.21 6.16 14.05
CA THR A 129 -0.84 5.88 12.75
C THR A 129 -1.38 4.45 12.71
N GLY A 130 -2.31 4.18 11.81
CA GLY A 130 -2.79 2.85 11.48
C GLY A 130 -1.76 2.05 10.69
N SER A 131 -2.03 0.76 10.57
CA SER A 131 -1.28 -0.15 9.68
C SER A 131 -1.80 -0.03 8.25
N TYR A 132 -0.92 -0.20 7.27
CA TYR A 132 -1.33 -0.15 5.86
C TYR A 132 -2.35 -1.23 5.49
N ASP A 133 -3.42 -0.78 4.85
CA ASP A 133 -4.48 -1.61 4.28
C ASP A 133 -3.97 -2.41 3.04
N PRO A 134 -4.74 -3.39 2.52
CA PRO A 134 -4.30 -4.23 1.43
C PRO A 134 -4.37 -3.57 0.04
N SER A 135 -4.87 -2.34 -0.08
CA SER A 135 -4.95 -1.63 -1.34
C SER A 135 -3.56 -1.40 -1.93
N SER A 136 -3.53 -1.20 -3.24
CA SER A 136 -2.30 -0.99 -4.01
C SER A 136 -2.04 0.49 -4.33
N HIS A 137 -2.79 1.40 -3.70
CA HIS A 137 -2.64 2.84 -3.82
C HIS A 137 -2.63 3.49 -2.43
N PHE A 138 -2.40 4.81 -2.37
CA PHE A 138 -2.14 5.53 -1.11
C PHE A 138 -3.30 6.42 -0.65
N GLU A 139 -4.53 6.18 -1.11
CA GLU A 139 -5.65 7.10 -0.82
C GLU A 139 -6.01 7.08 0.66
N ASP A 140 -6.19 5.90 1.24
CA ASP A 140 -6.53 5.74 2.66
C ASP A 140 -5.38 6.21 3.56
N ALA A 141 -4.14 5.83 3.23
CA ALA A 141 -2.95 6.32 3.94
C ALA A 141 -2.82 7.86 3.89
N SER A 142 -3.13 8.49 2.74
CA SER A 142 -3.09 9.95 2.61
C SER A 142 -4.22 10.59 3.41
N THR A 143 -5.41 10.01 3.38
CA THR A 143 -6.58 10.47 4.14
C THR A 143 -6.32 10.40 5.64
N GLU A 144 -5.67 9.33 6.10
CA GLU A 144 -5.26 9.21 7.50
C GLU A 144 -4.29 10.31 7.90
N VAL A 145 -3.22 10.52 7.13
CA VAL A 145 -2.26 11.60 7.39
C VAL A 145 -2.96 12.96 7.45
N LEU A 146 -3.94 13.19 6.58
CA LEU A 146 -4.74 14.41 6.57
C LEU A 146 -5.66 14.54 7.79
N ALA A 147 -6.16 13.42 8.30
CA ALA A 147 -7.09 13.37 9.43
C ALA A 147 -6.40 13.53 10.80
N LEU A 148 -5.09 13.28 10.89
CA LEU A 148 -4.37 13.33 12.16
C LEU A 148 -4.45 14.74 12.80
N PRO A 149 -4.84 14.87 14.10
CA PRO A 149 -5.04 16.17 14.71
C PRO A 149 -3.78 17.05 14.77
N TRP A 150 -2.59 16.45 14.83
CA TRP A 150 -1.34 17.20 14.75
C TRP A 150 -1.14 17.83 13.36
N ALA A 151 -1.51 17.10 12.30
CA ALA A 151 -1.37 17.55 10.92
C ALA A 151 -2.36 18.69 10.65
N GLN A 152 -3.60 18.53 11.13
CA GLN A 152 -4.59 19.61 11.14
C GLN A 152 -4.12 20.86 11.90
N LYS A 153 -3.46 20.71 13.05
CA LYS A 153 -2.90 21.85 13.80
C LYS A 153 -1.79 22.56 13.03
N LEU A 154 -0.87 21.82 12.40
CA LEU A 154 0.17 22.40 11.56
C LEU A 154 -0.43 23.13 10.35
N TRP A 155 -1.42 22.54 9.69
CA TRP A 155 -2.02 23.15 8.50
C TRP A 155 -2.98 24.29 8.81
N ALA A 156 -3.73 24.21 9.91
CA ALA A 156 -4.58 25.31 10.40
C ALA A 156 -3.75 26.55 10.77
N GLN A 157 -2.52 26.38 11.25
CA GLN A 157 -1.59 27.49 11.49
C GLN A 157 -1.05 28.10 10.18
N SER A 158 -0.95 27.31 9.10
CA SER A 158 -0.53 27.81 7.79
C SER A 158 -1.65 28.47 6.97
N GLY A 159 -2.92 28.40 7.40
CA GLY A 159 -4.03 29.08 6.75
C GLY A 159 -4.48 28.51 5.39
N ASP A 160 -3.93 27.39 4.91
CA ASP A 160 -4.20 26.83 3.59
C ASP A 160 -4.42 25.30 3.63
N LEU A 161 -5.26 24.78 2.71
CA LEU A 161 -5.06 23.45 2.11
C LEU A 161 -4.21 23.66 0.84
N PRO A 162 -2.88 23.48 0.88
CA PRO A 162 -1.95 24.05 -0.07
C PRO A 162 -1.46 23.01 -1.09
N TRP A 163 -1.85 23.09 -2.36
CA TRP A 163 -1.06 22.45 -3.42
C TRP A 163 0.20 23.26 -3.79
N ILE A 164 0.50 24.38 -3.09
CA ILE A 164 1.79 25.07 -3.18
C ILE A 164 2.15 25.65 -1.82
N ASN A 165 3.02 24.98 -1.08
CA ASN A 165 4.01 25.70 -0.29
C ASN A 165 5.38 25.07 -0.60
N CYS A 166 5.90 25.41 -1.78
CA CYS A 166 7.32 25.27 -2.04
C CYS A 166 8.04 26.09 -0.95
N PRO A 167 8.93 25.50 -0.12
CA PRO A 167 9.65 26.28 0.86
C PRO A 167 10.41 27.37 0.09
N LYS A 168 10.18 28.64 0.40
CA LYS A 168 10.86 29.77 -0.29
C LYS A 168 12.39 29.67 -0.25
N ASN A 169 12.92 28.81 0.64
CA ASN A 169 14.34 28.58 0.87
C ASN A 169 14.89 27.33 0.14
N LEU A 170 14.05 26.61 -0.63
CA LEU A 170 14.41 25.42 -1.40
C LEU A 170 14.18 25.64 -2.90
N GLN A 171 14.58 26.81 -3.41
CA GLN A 171 14.86 26.94 -4.83
C GLN A 171 16.19 26.25 -5.11
N ILE A 172 16.13 25.00 -5.58
CA ILE A 172 17.29 24.34 -6.17
C ILE A 172 17.64 25.17 -7.41
N GLN A 173 18.71 25.96 -7.33
CA GLN A 173 19.29 26.61 -8.51
C GLN A 173 19.62 25.51 -9.51
N PRO A 174 19.13 25.56 -10.76
CA PRO A 174 19.51 24.57 -11.75
C PRO A 174 21.04 24.61 -11.90
N SER A 175 21.70 23.46 -11.73
CA SER A 175 23.14 23.36 -11.98
C SER A 175 23.40 23.64 -13.46
N PRO A 176 24.43 24.44 -13.82
CA PRO A 176 24.77 24.68 -15.21
C PRO A 176 25.53 23.47 -15.75
N PHE A 177 24.80 22.47 -16.24
CA PHE A 177 25.29 21.44 -17.16
C PHE A 177 24.22 21.15 -18.20
#